data_AF-A0A7S1WDB0-F1
#
_entry.id   AF-A0A7S1WDB0-F1
#
_cell.length_a   1.000
_cell.length_b   1.000
_cell.length_c   1.000
_cell.angle_alpha   90.00
_cell.angle_beta   90.00
_cell.angle_gamma   90.00
#
_symmetry.space_group_name_H-M   'P 1'
#
loop_
_entity.id
_entity.type
_entity.pdbx_description
1 polymer ?
#
loop_
_entity_poly.entity_id
_entity_poly.type
_entity_poly.pdbx_seq_one_letter_code
_entity_poly.pdbx_strand_id
1 'polypeptide(L)'
;DKGQWCYVDPNCRDLAGGAKVNGQASWKMCSPEQDTMLREYKAADLFWFADDQAVMMPLLNKMAYPLSQHRWADVSSYWGVSIDDLDPESVRIFPFEMDLVKEWLGFKWGNKSTVLDEATAAEMKRIADSNVPTTFDMSADHMPPHVIVQNRTVNVVMPVKNYVICLAGCPPK
;
A
#
# COMPACT_ATOMS: atom_id res chain seq x y z
N ASP A 1 -16.25 12.35 1.22
CA ASP A 1 -15.59 11.35 2.09
C ASP A 1 -16.54 11.01 3.24
N LYS A 2 -16.62 9.76 3.69
CA LYS A 2 -17.43 9.32 4.84
C LYS A 2 -16.59 9.19 6.13
N GLY A 3 -15.31 9.58 6.10
CA GLY A 3 -14.38 9.51 7.23
C GLY A 3 -13.35 8.38 7.07
N GLN A 4 -12.52 8.20 8.09
CA GLN A 4 -11.51 7.14 8.17
C GLN A 4 -11.85 6.21 9.33
N TRP A 5 -11.68 4.90 9.11
CA TRP A 5 -11.75 3.91 10.19
C TRP A 5 -10.38 3.74 10.85
N CYS A 6 -10.36 3.70 12.17
CA CYS A 6 -9.19 3.48 13.01
C CYS A 6 -9.31 2.14 13.71
N TYR A 7 -8.22 1.39 13.79
CA TYR A 7 -8.10 0.21 14.63
C TYR A 7 -7.57 0.62 16.00
N VAL A 8 -8.22 0.16 17.05
CA VAL A 8 -7.95 0.56 18.43
C VAL A 8 -7.93 -0.66 19.35
N ASP A 9 -7.42 -0.46 20.56
CA ASP A 9 -7.39 -1.46 21.61
C ASP A 9 -8.78 -2.12 21.80
N PRO A 10 -8.86 -3.45 22.04
CA PRO A 10 -10.13 -4.15 22.24
C PRO A 10 -10.94 -3.65 23.46
N ASN A 11 -10.31 -2.87 24.36
CA ASN A 11 -10.92 -2.23 25.52
C ASN A 11 -11.29 -0.75 25.29
N CYS A 12 -11.08 -0.22 24.08
CA CYS A 12 -11.56 1.11 23.73
C CYS A 12 -13.09 1.17 23.92
N ARG A 13 -13.55 2.10 24.77
CA ARG A 13 -14.97 2.19 25.15
C ARG A 13 -15.79 3.03 24.18
N ASP A 14 -15.18 4.06 23.63
CA ASP A 14 -15.80 4.90 22.60
C ASP A 14 -15.39 4.42 21.22
N LEU A 15 -16.31 3.73 20.55
CA LEU A 15 -16.08 3.20 19.21
C LEU A 15 -16.66 4.10 18.11
N ALA A 16 -17.25 5.26 18.41
CA ALA A 16 -17.74 6.22 17.42
C ALA A 16 -18.47 5.58 16.21
N GLY A 17 -19.37 4.62 16.47
CA GLY A 17 -20.13 3.90 15.44
C GLY A 17 -19.45 2.63 14.87
N GLY A 18 -18.26 2.28 15.33
CA GLY A 18 -17.57 1.02 15.02
C GLY A 18 -17.90 -0.12 15.97
N ALA A 19 -17.12 -1.20 15.93
CA ALA A 19 -17.38 -2.43 16.68
C ALA A 19 -16.10 -3.18 17.06
N LYS A 20 -16.23 -4.20 17.91
CA LYS A 20 -15.13 -5.15 18.19
C LYS A 20 -14.88 -6.02 16.97
N VAL A 21 -13.62 -6.20 16.59
CA VAL A 21 -13.21 -7.16 15.55
C VAL A 21 -13.04 -8.54 16.18
N ASN A 22 -12.21 -8.62 17.22
CA ASN A 22 -11.88 -9.84 17.95
C ASN A 22 -11.30 -9.48 19.34
N GLY A 23 -10.72 -10.44 20.04
CA GLY A 23 -10.08 -10.21 21.35
C GLY A 23 -8.81 -9.36 21.32
N GLN A 24 -8.34 -8.94 20.14
CA GLN A 24 -7.08 -8.22 19.93
C GLN A 24 -7.29 -6.81 19.35
N ALA A 25 -8.45 -6.52 18.76
CA ALA A 25 -8.72 -5.21 18.17
C ALA A 25 -10.22 -4.86 18.13
N SER A 26 -10.50 -3.56 18.21
CA SER A 26 -11.76 -2.95 17.78
C SER A 26 -11.50 -1.99 16.63
N TRP A 27 -12.56 -1.57 15.94
CA TRP A 27 -12.50 -0.48 14.98
C TRP A 27 -13.47 0.63 15.38
N LYS A 28 -13.12 1.88 15.09
CA LYS A 28 -13.94 3.08 15.32
C LYS A 28 -13.81 4.08 14.18
N MET A 29 -14.74 5.01 14.05
CA MET A 29 -14.52 6.16 13.18
C MET A 29 -13.45 7.05 13.83
N CYS A 30 -12.39 7.39 13.09
CA CYS A 30 -11.34 8.27 13.58
C CYS A 30 -11.89 9.70 13.77
N SER A 31 -11.48 10.36 14.84
CA SER A 31 -11.62 11.81 15.05
C SER A 31 -10.27 12.46 14.76
N PRO A 32 -10.18 13.41 13.80
CA PRO A 32 -8.93 14.12 13.50
C PRO A 32 -8.31 14.85 14.70
N GLU A 33 -9.12 15.21 15.69
CA GLU A 33 -8.69 15.92 16.90
C GLU A 33 -8.09 14.98 17.96
N GLN A 34 -8.33 13.67 17.86
CA GLN A 34 -8.00 12.70 18.90
C GLN A 34 -7.15 11.52 18.39
N ASP A 35 -7.26 11.18 17.11
CA ASP A 35 -6.68 9.99 16.51
C ASP A 35 -5.65 10.34 15.44
N THR A 36 -4.65 9.47 15.29
CA THR A 36 -3.70 9.58 14.18
C THR A 36 -4.35 9.14 12.87
N MET A 37 -4.48 10.08 11.93
CA MET A 37 -5.11 9.86 10.63
C MET A 37 -4.14 9.17 9.65
N LEU A 38 -3.95 7.85 9.79
CA LEU A 38 -2.98 7.10 8.99
C LEU A 38 -3.20 7.16 7.47
N ARG A 39 -4.41 7.51 7.00
CA ARG A 39 -4.69 7.70 5.56
C ARG A 39 -3.87 8.85 4.97
N GLU A 40 -3.48 9.82 5.80
CA GLU A 40 -2.74 11.01 5.38
C GLU A 40 -1.22 10.76 5.32
N TYR A 41 -0.74 9.64 5.87
CA TYR A 41 0.66 9.29 5.87
C TYR A 41 1.10 8.89 4.46
N LYS A 42 2.29 9.33 4.04
CA LYS A 42 2.94 8.75 2.86
C LYS A 42 3.41 7.34 3.19
N ALA A 43 3.65 6.52 2.17
CA ALA A 43 4.09 5.14 2.38
C ALA A 43 5.35 5.00 3.25
N ALA A 44 6.31 5.93 3.12
CA ALA A 44 7.51 5.97 3.94
C ALA A 44 7.22 6.32 5.40
N ASP A 45 6.34 7.29 5.67
CA ASP A 45 5.96 7.66 7.03
C ASP A 45 5.17 6.52 7.69
N LEU A 46 4.29 5.87 6.93
CA LEU A 46 3.50 4.73 7.41
C LEU A 46 4.39 3.51 7.71
N PHE A 47 5.48 3.33 6.96
CA PHE A 47 6.50 2.33 7.27
C PHE A 47 7.16 2.58 8.62
N TRP A 48 7.63 3.81 8.88
CA TRP A 48 8.27 4.15 10.15
C TRP A 48 7.31 4.01 11.33
N PHE A 49 6.04 4.38 11.13
CA PHE A 49 5.00 4.12 12.12
C PHE A 49 4.81 2.62 12.36
N ALA A 50 4.79 1.79 11.31
CA ALA A 50 4.63 0.35 11.44
C ALA A 50 5.79 -0.29 12.23
N ASP A 51 7.01 0.17 11.97
CA ASP A 51 8.22 -0.29 12.65
C ASP A 51 8.21 0.08 14.14
N ASP A 52 7.93 1.36 14.46
CA ASP A 52 7.84 1.88 15.82
C ASP A 52 6.75 1.18 16.65
N GLN A 53 5.59 0.92 16.04
CA GLN A 53 4.46 0.27 16.69
C GLN A 53 4.52 -1.26 16.63
N ALA A 54 5.58 -1.84 16.05
CA ALA A 54 5.73 -3.28 15.84
C ALA A 54 4.52 -3.96 15.18
N VAL A 55 3.87 -3.27 14.23
CA VAL A 55 2.73 -3.78 13.46
C VAL A 55 3.15 -4.22 12.06
N MET A 56 2.42 -5.17 11.48
CA MET A 56 2.74 -5.66 10.15
C MET A 56 2.36 -4.63 9.08
N MET A 57 3.35 -4.07 8.38
CA MET A 57 3.15 -3.10 7.31
C MET A 57 2.23 -3.61 6.18
N PRO A 58 2.29 -4.88 5.74
CA PRO A 58 1.37 -5.39 4.73
C PRO A 58 -0.10 -5.37 5.14
N LEU A 59 -0.40 -5.54 6.43
CA LEU A 59 -1.74 -5.37 6.96
C LEU A 59 -2.06 -3.89 7.14
N LEU A 60 -1.15 -3.12 7.76
CA LEU A 60 -1.37 -1.71 8.10
C LEU A 60 -1.75 -0.86 6.89
N ASN A 61 -1.03 -0.98 5.76
CA ASN A 61 -1.32 -0.18 4.58
C ASN A 61 -2.74 -0.42 4.02
N LYS A 62 -3.26 -1.66 4.10
CA LYS A 62 -4.64 -1.98 3.70
C LYS A 62 -5.70 -1.37 4.62
N MET A 63 -5.31 -1.07 5.85
CA MET A 63 -6.16 -0.45 6.85
C MET A 63 -6.09 1.08 6.76
N ALA A 64 -4.93 1.62 6.39
CA ALA A 64 -4.71 3.05 6.22
C ALA A 64 -5.31 3.58 4.91
N TYR A 65 -5.19 2.83 3.81
CA TYR A 65 -5.47 3.32 2.47
C TYR A 65 -6.67 2.62 1.82
N PRO A 66 -7.40 3.29 0.91
CA PRO A 66 -8.35 2.63 0.04
C PRO A 66 -7.71 1.47 -0.72
N LEU A 67 -8.37 0.32 -0.73
CA LEU A 67 -7.99 -0.82 -1.56
C LEU A 67 -8.68 -0.70 -2.92
N SER A 68 -7.88 -0.71 -4.00
CA SER A 68 -8.40 -0.75 -5.36
C SER A 68 -9.13 -2.06 -5.63
N GLN A 69 -10.16 -2.01 -6.47
CA GLN A 69 -10.83 -3.22 -6.96
C GLN A 69 -10.02 -3.93 -8.05
N HIS A 70 -9.08 -3.22 -8.67
CA HIS A 70 -8.18 -3.77 -9.68
C HIS A 70 -6.93 -4.36 -9.03
N ARG A 71 -6.41 -5.44 -9.61
CA ARG A 71 -5.09 -5.96 -9.22
C ARG A 71 -4.01 -5.16 -9.91
N TRP A 72 -2.87 -5.04 -9.24
CA TRP A 72 -1.71 -4.32 -9.78
C TRP A 72 -1.32 -4.81 -11.18
N ALA A 73 -1.30 -6.13 -11.38
CA ALA A 73 -0.92 -6.73 -12.66
C ALA A 73 -1.81 -6.29 -13.84
N ASP A 74 -3.05 -5.92 -13.56
CA ASP A 74 -4.03 -5.51 -14.57
C ASP A 74 -3.86 -4.03 -14.96
N VAL A 75 -3.23 -3.21 -14.11
CA VAL A 75 -3.20 -1.74 -14.25
C VAL A 75 -1.81 -1.11 -14.21
N SER A 76 -0.76 -1.88 -13.93
CA SER A 76 0.61 -1.37 -13.74
C SER A 76 1.16 -0.60 -14.96
N SER A 77 0.68 -0.92 -16.17
CA SER A 77 1.04 -0.21 -17.40
C SER A 77 0.68 1.29 -17.37
N TYR A 78 -0.36 1.70 -16.62
CA TYR A 78 -0.73 3.12 -16.46
C TYR A 78 0.39 3.94 -15.79
N TRP A 79 1.11 3.34 -14.84
CA TRP A 79 2.22 3.98 -14.16
C TRP A 79 3.55 3.88 -14.92
N GLY A 80 3.60 3.12 -16.01
CA GLY A 80 4.79 3.00 -16.86
C GLY A 80 5.97 2.30 -16.18
N VAL A 81 5.72 1.57 -15.10
CA VAL A 81 6.75 0.84 -14.34
C VAL A 81 6.74 -0.66 -14.66
N SER A 82 7.89 -1.27 -14.54
CA SER A 82 8.18 -2.69 -14.75
C SER A 82 9.00 -3.23 -13.58
N ILE A 83 9.10 -4.56 -13.51
CA ILE A 83 9.94 -5.19 -12.48
C ILE A 83 11.42 -4.83 -12.62
N ASP A 84 11.85 -4.48 -13.83
CA ASP A 84 13.22 -4.09 -14.12
C ASP A 84 13.59 -2.73 -13.52
N ASP A 85 12.59 -1.90 -13.21
CA ASP A 85 12.74 -0.58 -12.58
C ASP A 85 13.02 -0.67 -11.07
N LEU A 86 13.03 -1.88 -10.48
CA LEU A 86 13.52 -2.11 -9.11
C LEU A 86 15.02 -1.81 -9.02
N ASP A 87 15.36 -0.68 -8.39
CA ASP A 87 16.74 -0.29 -8.09
C ASP A 87 17.30 -1.11 -6.91
N PRO A 88 18.41 -1.85 -7.11
CA PRO A 88 19.12 -2.55 -6.04
C PRO A 88 19.49 -1.65 -4.86
N GLU A 89 19.75 -0.36 -5.09
CA GLU A 89 20.09 0.57 -4.00
C GLU A 89 18.91 0.84 -3.06
N SER A 90 17.69 0.80 -3.59
CA SER A 90 16.45 0.92 -2.81
C SER A 90 16.20 -0.29 -1.92
N VAL A 91 16.93 -1.38 -2.15
CA VAL A 91 16.74 -2.70 -1.51
C VAL A 91 17.98 -3.13 -0.70
N ARG A 92 18.98 -2.24 -0.49
CA ARG A 92 20.24 -2.49 0.26
C ARG A 92 20.06 -3.11 1.66
N ILE A 93 18.85 -3.20 2.17
CA ILE A 93 18.48 -3.76 3.47
C ILE A 93 18.14 -5.27 3.39
N PHE A 94 18.08 -5.86 2.19
CA PHE A 94 17.91 -7.30 2.01
C PHE A 94 19.26 -8.02 1.84
N PRO A 95 19.51 -9.14 2.55
CA PRO A 95 20.62 -10.03 2.28
C PRO A 95 20.34 -10.98 1.08
N PHE A 96 19.28 -10.72 0.31
CA PHE A 96 18.88 -11.55 -0.82
C PHE A 96 19.32 -10.92 -2.13
N GLU A 97 19.73 -11.75 -3.09
CA GLU A 97 20.03 -11.30 -4.45
C GLU A 97 18.79 -10.67 -5.08
N MET A 98 18.95 -9.50 -5.69
CA MET A 98 17.86 -8.77 -6.35
C MET A 98 17.18 -9.60 -7.44
N ASP A 99 17.92 -10.50 -8.08
CA ASP A 99 17.39 -11.40 -9.09
C ASP A 99 16.32 -12.33 -8.51
N LEU A 100 16.47 -12.78 -7.26
CA LEU A 100 15.45 -13.59 -6.57
C LEU A 100 14.19 -12.77 -6.25
N VAL A 101 14.36 -11.50 -5.87
CA VAL A 101 13.23 -10.59 -5.64
C VAL A 101 12.48 -10.35 -6.96
N LYS A 102 13.21 -10.10 -8.05
CA LYS A 102 12.64 -9.91 -9.39
C LYS A 102 11.95 -11.18 -9.91
N GLU A 103 12.54 -12.36 -9.72
CA GLU A 103 11.94 -13.63 -10.09
C GLU A 103 10.64 -13.88 -9.31
N TRP A 104 10.67 -13.68 -7.99
CA TRP A 104 9.50 -13.86 -7.13
C TRP A 104 8.38 -12.86 -7.42
N LEU A 105 8.71 -11.63 -7.81
CA LEU A 105 7.72 -10.61 -8.16
C LEU A 105 7.27 -10.69 -9.62
N GLY A 106 8.08 -11.24 -10.52
CA GLY A 106 7.90 -11.16 -11.97
C GLY A 106 6.55 -11.70 -12.44
N PHE A 107 6.09 -12.82 -11.87
CA PHE A 107 4.79 -13.40 -12.21
C PHE A 107 3.59 -12.61 -11.64
N LYS A 108 3.81 -11.75 -10.65
CA LYS A 108 2.78 -10.92 -10.00
C LYS A 108 2.76 -9.46 -10.46
N TRP A 109 3.76 -9.01 -11.23
CA TRP A 109 3.96 -7.59 -11.53
C TRP A 109 3.00 -7.02 -12.60
N GLY A 110 2.61 -7.85 -13.56
CA GLY A 110 1.88 -7.41 -14.75
C GLY A 110 2.80 -7.01 -15.91
N ASN A 111 2.18 -6.67 -17.03
CA ASN A 111 2.88 -6.38 -18.28
C ASN A 111 2.78 -4.88 -18.61
N LYS A 112 3.94 -4.22 -18.79
CA LYS A 112 4.04 -2.79 -19.13
C LYS A 112 3.38 -2.44 -20.48
N SER A 113 3.18 -3.42 -21.35
CA SER A 113 2.49 -3.29 -22.64
C SER A 113 0.99 -3.56 -22.59
N THR A 114 0.42 -3.89 -21.43
CA THR A 114 -1.03 -4.09 -21.30
C THR A 114 -1.78 -2.81 -21.66
N VAL A 115 -2.68 -2.92 -22.63
CA VAL A 115 -3.61 -1.84 -23.00
C VAL A 115 -4.81 -1.89 -22.06
N LEU A 116 -5.04 -0.80 -21.33
CA LEU A 116 -6.20 -0.68 -20.46
C LEU A 116 -7.42 -0.26 -21.27
N ASP A 117 -8.59 -0.79 -20.91
CA ASP A 117 -9.85 -0.25 -21.43
C ASP A 117 -10.08 1.18 -20.91
N GLU A 118 -10.99 1.90 -21.56
CA GLU A 118 -11.24 3.32 -21.28
C GLU A 118 -11.69 3.57 -19.83
N ALA A 119 -12.55 2.70 -19.29
CA ALA A 119 -13.07 2.86 -17.94
C ALA A 119 -11.97 2.64 -16.89
N THR A 120 -11.19 1.58 -17.05
CA THR A 120 -10.03 1.28 -16.20
C THR A 120 -8.99 2.40 -16.27
N ALA A 121 -8.66 2.90 -17.48
CA ALA A 121 -7.74 4.01 -17.66
C ALA A 121 -8.22 5.31 -17.00
N ALA A 122 -9.52 5.63 -17.13
CA ALA A 122 -10.12 6.79 -16.47
C ALA A 122 -10.08 6.67 -14.95
N GLU A 123 -10.29 5.46 -14.40
CA GLU A 123 -10.15 5.21 -12.97
C GLU A 123 -8.71 5.37 -12.48
N MET A 124 -7.73 4.78 -13.18
CA MET A 124 -6.31 4.92 -12.80
C MET A 124 -5.87 6.39 -12.86
N LYS A 125 -6.41 7.15 -13.83
CA LYS A 125 -6.23 8.60 -13.90
C LYS A 125 -6.81 9.30 -12.66
N ARG A 126 -8.04 8.97 -12.28
CA ARG A 126 -8.67 9.53 -11.07
C ARG A 126 -7.86 9.22 -9.81
N ILE A 127 -7.34 8.00 -9.68
CA ILE A 127 -6.49 7.60 -8.54
C ILE A 127 -5.21 8.44 -8.52
N ALA A 128 -4.50 8.53 -9.66
CA ALA A 128 -3.28 9.32 -9.76
C ALA A 128 -3.50 10.81 -9.46
N ASP A 129 -4.56 11.41 -9.99
CA ASP A 129 -4.87 12.83 -9.77
C ASP A 129 -5.32 13.14 -8.34
N SER A 130 -5.84 12.15 -7.59
CA SER A 130 -6.39 12.35 -6.25
C SER A 130 -5.34 12.71 -5.19
N ASN A 131 -4.08 12.34 -5.43
CA ASN A 131 -2.99 12.40 -4.44
C ASN A 131 -3.26 11.64 -3.12
N VAL A 132 -4.29 10.80 -3.08
CA VAL A 132 -4.60 9.91 -1.95
C VAL A 132 -3.83 8.60 -2.15
N PRO A 133 -3.03 8.14 -1.16
CA PRO A 133 -2.39 6.84 -1.26
C PRO A 133 -3.45 5.74 -1.46
N THR A 134 -3.24 4.87 -2.43
CA THR A 134 -4.16 3.78 -2.76
C THR A 134 -3.38 2.48 -2.86
N THR A 135 -3.87 1.43 -2.20
CA THR A 135 -3.25 0.10 -2.22
C THR A 135 -3.86 -0.76 -3.32
N PHE A 136 -3.02 -1.54 -3.99
CA PHE A 136 -3.37 -2.56 -4.98
C PHE A 136 -2.87 -3.92 -4.51
N ASP A 137 -3.73 -4.92 -4.63
CA ASP A 137 -3.32 -6.31 -4.48
C ASP A 137 -2.56 -6.77 -5.71
N MET A 138 -1.47 -7.52 -5.51
CA MET A 138 -0.73 -8.10 -6.62
C MET A 138 -1.26 -9.48 -7.03
N SER A 139 -1.95 -10.18 -6.13
CA SER A 139 -2.55 -11.50 -6.38
C SER A 139 -3.97 -11.62 -5.82
N ALA A 140 -4.73 -12.57 -6.36
CA ALA A 140 -6.14 -12.81 -6.00
C ALA A 140 -6.34 -13.40 -4.59
N ASP A 141 -5.28 -13.88 -3.97
CA ASP A 141 -5.28 -14.34 -2.57
C ASP A 141 -5.26 -13.18 -1.57
N HIS A 142 -5.15 -11.93 -2.05
CA HIS A 142 -5.02 -10.72 -1.24
C HIS A 142 -3.82 -10.74 -0.29
N MET A 143 -2.86 -11.65 -0.52
CA MET A 143 -1.66 -11.75 0.28
C MET A 143 -0.58 -10.82 -0.28
N PRO A 144 0.37 -10.37 0.56
CA PRO A 144 1.46 -9.55 0.09
C PRO A 144 2.28 -10.30 -0.98
N PRO A 145 2.98 -9.58 -1.87
CA PRO A 145 3.26 -8.15 -1.81
C PRO A 145 2.07 -7.28 -2.25
N HIS A 146 2.09 -6.02 -1.82
CA HIS A 146 1.12 -5.01 -2.22
C HIS A 146 1.82 -3.83 -2.88
N VAL A 147 1.09 -3.07 -3.69
CA VAL A 147 1.61 -1.83 -4.28
C VAL A 147 0.81 -0.65 -3.75
N ILE A 148 1.50 0.38 -3.26
CA ILE A 148 0.90 1.65 -2.87
C ILE A 148 1.28 2.67 -3.94
N VAL A 149 0.27 3.32 -4.52
CA VAL A 149 0.48 4.47 -5.42
C VAL A 149 0.00 5.74 -4.75
N GLN A 150 0.73 6.83 -4.95
CA GLN A 150 0.30 8.17 -4.58
C GLN A 150 0.81 9.13 -5.65
N ASN A 151 -0.09 9.72 -6.43
CA ASN A 151 0.27 10.48 -7.62
C ASN A 151 1.10 9.61 -8.60
N ARG A 152 2.36 10.00 -8.86
CA ARG A 152 3.32 9.26 -9.69
C ARG A 152 4.30 8.43 -8.87
N THR A 153 4.19 8.45 -7.55
CA THR A 153 5.02 7.64 -6.68
C THR A 153 4.44 6.23 -6.60
N VAL A 154 5.30 5.22 -6.79
CA VAL A 154 4.94 3.80 -6.72
C VAL A 154 5.83 3.13 -5.68
N ASN A 155 5.23 2.50 -4.67
CA ASN A 155 5.94 1.78 -3.62
C ASN A 155 5.47 0.33 -3.54
N VAL A 156 6.39 -0.60 -3.28
CA VAL A 156 6.10 -2.03 -3.06
C VAL A 156 6.22 -2.34 -1.59
N VAL A 157 5.16 -2.90 -1.01
CA VAL A 157 5.14 -3.40 0.36
C VAL A 157 5.48 -4.89 0.33
N MET A 158 6.61 -5.24 0.94
CA MET A 158 7.13 -6.60 0.97
C MET A 158 6.58 -7.37 2.18
N PRO A 159 6.32 -8.69 2.06
CA PRO A 159 5.87 -9.51 3.19
C PRO A 159 6.91 -9.66 4.29
N VAL A 160 8.20 -9.59 3.95
CA VAL A 160 9.30 -9.88 4.87
C VAL A 160 9.76 -8.57 5.51
N LYS A 161 9.84 -8.54 6.84
CA LYS A 161 10.42 -7.46 7.66
C LYS A 161 9.81 -6.06 7.40
N ASN A 162 8.53 -6.00 7.04
CA ASN A 162 7.77 -4.75 6.86
C ASN A 162 8.31 -3.78 5.80
N TYR A 163 9.24 -4.17 4.93
CA TYR A 163 9.89 -3.22 4.03
C TYR A 163 8.96 -2.59 3.00
N VAL A 164 9.28 -1.33 2.68
CA VAL A 164 8.68 -0.57 1.59
C VAL A 164 9.77 -0.15 0.62
N ILE A 165 9.63 -0.54 -0.65
CA ILE A 165 10.58 -0.20 -1.72
C ILE A 165 9.93 0.85 -2.61
N CYS A 166 10.54 2.03 -2.74
CA CYS A 166 10.10 3.02 -3.71
C CYS A 166 10.69 2.72 -5.10
N LEU A 167 9.83 2.69 -6.12
CA LEU A 167 10.19 2.35 -7.50
C LEU A 167 10.25 3.56 -8.42
N ALA A 168 9.26 4.43 -8.31
CA ALA A 168 9.06 5.55 -9.19
C ALA A 168 8.58 6.74 -8.37
N GLY A 169 8.89 7.95 -8.82
CA GLY A 169 8.49 9.18 -8.15
C GLY A 169 9.04 9.30 -6.72
N CYS A 170 10.21 8.72 -6.44
CA CYS A 170 10.82 8.74 -5.13
C CYS A 170 11.42 10.11 -4.81
N PRO A 171 11.40 10.56 -3.54
CA PRO A 171 12.13 11.75 -3.15
C PRO A 171 13.64 11.55 -3.39
N PRO A 172 14.38 12.63 -3.70
CA PRO A 172 15.84 12.55 -3.80
C PRO A 172 16.45 12.05 -2.49
N LYS A 173 17.50 11.23 -2.61
CA LYS A 173 18.29 10.69 -1.48
C LYS A 173 19.07 11.80 -0.79
#